data_AF-A0A8H3CYM6-F1
#
_entry.id   AF-A0A8H3CYM6-F1
#
_cell.length_a   1.000
_cell.length_b   1.000
_cell.length_c   1.000
_cell.angle_alpha   90.00
_cell.angle_beta   90.00
_cell.angle_gamma   90.00
#
_symmetry.space_group_name_H-M   'P 1'
#
loop_
_entity.id
_entity.type
_entity.pdbx_description
1 polymer ?
#
loop_
_entity_poly.entity_id
_entity_poly.type
_entity_poly.pdbx_seq_one_letter_code
_entity_poly.pdbx_strand_id
1 'polypeptide(L)'
;MDDRARAPRYEDEEIEMYPTYDLEWGQPPVLVKKLSSVKHINATGQLHFLNDWTYKLGAEVLTPFGRGQLYELGVSMRMRYGHLLNNFTESNTIPVFRTESQNRMLESSINFAYGFFGNPIKGQYQQVIMSEHSGLNNTISPWDTCPNANIPAKAFRGLPLVQQWGDIYLKDAVARLKTMAPEIDWSSEDAHAAQKMCAYETVALGYSEFCGLFTKQEWEGFDYSLDLGFWYNDAYGSPIGQALGLGWVSELVARLTHTPIEVHNTTTNATMHDSIRFPLDQSIYVDSTHETVFLNIMTALNLTSFTTDGQLPATHILPNRKFKSSRIAPFATNMQVQLLSCASRPKPQIRLIINDGVTPLTTIRGCPEDKDGMCPLDMFVDAQKETIRTSSFDWACYGNWEIEEGWSTTRGMPPAKKPASPTF
;
A
#
# COMPACT_ATOMS: atom_id res chain seq x y z
N MET A 1 23.10 -2.12 -17.19
CA MET A 1 22.19 -2.63 -18.23
C MET A 1 20.79 -2.21 -17.80
N ASP A 2 19.98 -1.83 -18.77
CA ASP A 2 18.89 -0.84 -18.70
C ASP A 2 17.77 -1.16 -17.68
N ASP A 3 17.65 -0.34 -16.63
CA ASP A 3 16.57 -0.39 -15.60
C ASP A 3 15.30 0.38 -16.04
N ARG A 4 15.25 0.88 -17.27
CA ARG A 4 14.20 1.82 -17.75
C ARG A 4 13.00 1.16 -18.41
N ALA A 5 12.83 -0.15 -18.27
CA ALA A 5 11.74 -0.89 -18.92
C ALA A 5 10.71 -1.46 -17.95
N ARG A 6 10.58 -0.89 -16.74
CA ARG A 6 9.40 -1.17 -15.91
C ARG A 6 8.22 -0.39 -16.46
N ALA A 7 7.08 -1.08 -16.63
CA ALA A 7 5.82 -0.37 -16.79
C ALA A 7 5.66 0.55 -15.57
N PRO A 8 5.27 1.82 -15.76
CA PRO A 8 5.13 2.73 -14.65
C PRO A 8 4.05 2.17 -13.72
N ARG A 9 4.32 2.27 -12.41
CA ARG A 9 3.45 1.74 -11.36
C ARG A 9 3.00 2.91 -10.50
N TYR A 10 1.73 2.89 -10.12
CA TYR A 10 1.18 3.78 -9.09
C TYR A 10 1.78 3.42 -7.71
N GLU A 11 3.03 3.83 -7.44
CA GLU A 11 3.79 3.64 -6.17
C GLU A 11 3.98 4.97 -5.42
N ASP A 12 2.90 5.73 -5.27
CA ASP A 12 3.00 7.17 -4.99
C ASP A 12 2.58 7.58 -3.58
N GLU A 13 2.07 6.65 -2.74
CA GLU A 13 1.37 7.01 -1.49
C GLU A 13 1.90 6.26 -0.24
N GLU A 14 3.14 5.78 -0.29
CA GLU A 14 3.75 4.93 0.74
C GLU A 14 4.08 5.68 2.04
N ILE A 15 4.93 6.70 1.92
CA ILE A 15 5.41 7.57 3.00
C ILE A 15 5.56 8.98 2.42
N GLU A 16 5.36 10.03 3.20
CA GLU A 16 5.43 11.40 2.67
C GLU A 16 6.79 11.64 1.98
N MET A 17 6.73 11.62 0.65
CA MET A 17 7.84 11.59 -0.27
C MET A 17 7.62 12.64 -1.35
N TYR A 18 8.67 12.94 -2.10
CA TYR A 18 8.50 13.63 -3.36
C TYR A 18 7.83 12.72 -4.39
N PRO A 19 7.11 13.26 -5.38
CA PRO A 19 6.46 12.45 -6.42
C PRO A 19 7.49 11.59 -7.17
N THR A 20 7.02 10.52 -7.79
CA THR A 20 7.83 9.72 -8.71
C THR A 20 8.26 10.54 -9.94
N TYR A 21 9.29 10.08 -10.66
CA TYR A 21 9.70 10.73 -11.92
C TYR A 21 8.74 10.45 -13.09
N ASP A 22 7.77 9.57 -12.89
CA ASP A 22 6.98 9.00 -13.96
C ASP A 22 5.98 10.00 -14.56
N LEU A 23 5.85 9.95 -15.89
CA LEU A 23 4.85 10.71 -16.63
C LEU A 23 3.54 9.92 -16.73
N GLU A 24 3.10 9.33 -15.62
CA GLU A 24 1.80 8.67 -15.55
C GLU A 24 0.66 9.67 -15.54
N TRP A 25 -0.52 9.18 -15.89
CA TRP A 25 -1.74 9.99 -15.91
C TRP A 25 -2.00 10.62 -14.55
N GLY A 26 -2.19 11.94 -14.57
CA GLY A 26 -2.61 12.71 -13.39
C GLY A 26 -1.50 12.92 -12.37
N GLN A 27 -0.23 12.77 -12.73
CA GLN A 27 0.93 13.02 -11.86
C GLN A 27 1.50 14.46 -11.98
N PRO A 28 2.13 14.99 -10.92
CA PRO A 28 2.77 16.30 -10.96
C PRO A 28 3.74 16.54 -12.13
N PRO A 29 4.63 15.60 -12.52
CA PRO A 29 5.53 15.79 -13.65
C PRO A 29 4.81 16.02 -15.00
N VAL A 30 3.61 15.44 -15.20
CA VAL A 30 2.80 15.67 -16.40
C VAL A 30 2.36 17.13 -16.47
N LEU A 31 1.85 17.67 -15.36
CA LEU A 31 1.45 19.08 -15.27
C LEU A 31 2.66 20.01 -15.46
N VAL A 32 3.81 19.71 -14.83
CA VAL A 32 5.04 20.49 -15.00
C VAL A 32 5.46 20.55 -16.47
N LYS A 33 5.41 19.42 -17.16
CA LYS A 33 5.72 19.33 -18.60
C LYS A 33 4.74 20.15 -19.43
N LYS A 34 3.43 20.10 -19.13
CA LYS A 34 2.41 20.93 -19.79
C LYS A 34 2.70 22.42 -19.60
N LEU A 35 2.85 22.87 -18.34
CA LEU A 35 3.08 24.28 -18.01
C LEU A 35 4.35 24.81 -18.69
N SER A 36 5.43 24.01 -18.69
CA SER A 36 6.71 24.38 -19.33
C SER A 36 6.63 24.51 -20.85
N SER A 37 5.60 23.92 -21.49
CA SER A 37 5.40 24.01 -22.94
C SER A 37 4.71 25.31 -23.38
N VAL A 38 4.10 26.05 -22.43
CA VAL A 38 3.38 27.29 -22.69
C VAL A 38 4.36 28.47 -22.62
N LYS A 39 4.52 29.22 -23.73
CA LYS A 39 5.53 30.29 -23.83
C LYS A 39 5.30 31.45 -22.86
N HIS A 40 4.04 31.83 -22.68
CA HIS A 40 3.62 32.92 -21.81
C HIS A 40 2.32 32.50 -21.14
N ILE A 41 2.37 32.33 -19.82
CA ILE A 41 1.19 32.10 -18.99
C ILE A 41 0.73 33.48 -18.54
N ASN A 42 -0.54 33.83 -18.78
CA ASN A 42 -1.16 35.05 -18.27
C ASN A 42 -2.32 34.67 -17.35
N ALA A 43 -1.97 33.97 -16.27
CA ALA A 43 -2.94 33.43 -15.35
C ALA A 43 -3.53 34.52 -14.45
N THR A 44 -4.82 34.39 -14.16
CA THR A 44 -5.61 35.33 -13.37
C THR A 44 -6.37 34.60 -12.26
N GLY A 45 -7.03 35.36 -11.39
CA GLY A 45 -7.83 34.79 -10.29
C GLY A 45 -6.98 33.89 -9.38
N GLN A 46 -7.49 32.71 -9.04
CA GLN A 46 -6.79 31.77 -8.17
C GLN A 46 -5.55 31.14 -8.84
N LEU A 47 -5.44 31.18 -10.17
CA LEU A 47 -4.25 30.70 -10.89
C LEU A 47 -3.16 31.75 -11.03
N HIS A 48 -3.34 32.98 -10.53
CA HIS A 48 -2.34 34.05 -10.69
C HIS A 48 -0.93 33.64 -10.25
N PHE A 49 -0.81 32.78 -9.22
CA PHE A 49 0.49 32.28 -8.77
C PHE A 49 1.29 31.55 -9.87
N LEU A 50 0.63 30.96 -10.88
CA LEU A 50 1.31 30.28 -11.99
C LEU A 50 2.21 31.18 -12.83
N ASN A 51 2.02 32.51 -12.78
CA ASN A 51 2.87 33.45 -13.51
C ASN A 51 4.32 33.45 -12.99
N ASP A 52 4.51 33.18 -11.69
CA ASP A 52 5.81 33.17 -11.02
C ASP A 52 6.15 31.81 -10.38
N TRP A 53 5.24 30.84 -10.49
CA TRP A 53 5.42 29.53 -9.90
C TRP A 53 6.57 28.75 -10.56
N THR A 54 7.33 28.05 -9.74
CA THR A 54 8.43 27.19 -10.17
C THR A 54 8.33 25.86 -9.44
N TYR A 55 8.54 24.76 -10.16
CA TYR A 55 8.54 23.42 -9.58
C TYR A 55 9.77 23.23 -8.69
N LYS A 56 9.55 22.99 -7.40
CA LYS A 56 10.60 22.89 -6.36
C LYS A 56 10.78 21.48 -5.78
N LEU A 57 9.96 20.53 -6.21
CA LEU A 57 9.97 19.19 -5.66
C LEU A 57 11.14 18.37 -6.21
N GLY A 58 11.73 17.56 -5.34
CA GLY A 58 12.60 16.45 -5.76
C GLY A 58 11.78 15.32 -6.34
N ALA A 59 12.31 14.09 -6.26
CA ALA A 59 11.55 12.90 -6.63
C ALA A 59 12.05 11.64 -5.91
N GLU A 60 11.16 10.67 -5.72
CA GLU A 60 11.36 9.31 -5.15
C GLU A 60 11.80 9.22 -3.68
N VAL A 61 12.37 10.28 -3.11
CA VAL A 61 12.95 10.25 -1.75
C VAL A 61 12.00 10.86 -0.73
N LEU A 62 12.16 10.47 0.54
CA LEU A 62 11.37 10.98 1.65
C LEU A 62 11.52 12.49 1.81
N THR A 63 10.41 13.17 2.10
CA THR A 63 10.46 14.57 2.53
C THR A 63 11.00 14.65 3.97
N PRO A 64 11.39 15.85 4.45
CA PRO A 64 11.64 16.04 5.88
C PRO A 64 10.46 15.62 6.76
N PHE A 65 9.22 15.83 6.30
CA PHE A 65 8.02 15.45 7.06
C PHE A 65 7.84 13.92 7.12
N GLY A 66 8.01 13.21 6.01
CA GLY A 66 7.92 11.74 6.01
C GLY A 66 8.95 11.07 6.92
N ARG A 67 10.18 11.59 6.96
CA ARG A 67 11.18 11.15 7.95
C ARG A 67 10.72 11.38 9.39
N GLY A 68 10.14 12.55 9.66
CA GLY A 68 9.57 12.89 10.96
C GLY A 68 8.42 11.96 11.37
N GLN A 69 7.50 11.64 10.46
CA GLN A 69 6.39 10.71 10.72
C GLN A 69 6.89 9.32 11.13
N LEU A 70 7.89 8.79 10.42
CA LEU A 70 8.45 7.46 10.72
C LEU A 70 9.19 7.46 12.06
N TYR A 71 9.90 8.55 12.39
CA TYR A 71 10.49 8.72 13.71
C TYR A 71 9.42 8.74 14.81
N GLU A 72 8.38 9.56 14.68
CA GLU A 72 7.28 9.63 15.66
C GLU A 72 6.52 8.30 15.78
N LEU A 73 6.36 7.57 14.67
CA LEU A 73 5.80 6.22 14.68
C LEU A 73 6.69 5.27 15.52
N GLY A 74 8.01 5.33 15.35
CA GLY A 74 8.97 4.60 16.17
C GLY A 74 8.85 4.92 17.67
N VAL A 75 8.75 6.21 18.03
CA VAL A 75 8.55 6.66 19.42
C VAL A 75 7.24 6.08 19.98
N SER A 76 6.14 6.20 19.23
CA SER A 76 4.83 5.70 19.62
C SER A 76 4.85 4.18 19.87
N MET A 77 5.47 3.41 18.96
CA MET A 77 5.60 1.96 19.13
C MET A 77 6.50 1.58 20.30
N ARG A 78 7.56 2.35 20.57
CA ARG A 78 8.42 2.15 21.74
C ARG A 78 7.66 2.37 23.04
N MET A 79 6.82 3.39 23.11
CA MET A 79 5.99 3.67 24.29
C MET A 79 4.95 2.57 24.53
N ARG A 80 4.36 2.01 23.47
CA ARG A 80 3.33 0.96 23.56
C ARG A 80 3.92 -0.42 23.87
N TYR A 81 4.99 -0.79 23.17
CA TYR A 81 5.50 -2.17 23.14
C TYR A 81 6.92 -2.32 23.67
N GLY A 82 7.57 -1.24 24.13
CA GLY A 82 8.96 -1.27 24.54
C GLY A 82 9.27 -2.23 25.69
N HIS A 83 8.27 -2.56 26.51
CA HIS A 83 8.38 -3.57 27.57
C HIS A 83 8.70 -4.97 27.03
N LEU A 84 8.34 -5.28 25.77
CA LEU A 84 8.66 -6.56 25.13
C LEU A 84 10.16 -6.71 24.79
N LEU A 85 10.95 -5.61 24.86
CA LEU A 85 12.42 -5.69 24.75
C LEU A 85 13.08 -6.41 25.94
N ASN A 86 12.37 -6.58 27.06
CA ASN A 86 12.89 -7.35 28.19
C ASN A 86 13.18 -8.81 27.77
N ASN A 87 12.33 -9.42 26.94
CA ASN A 87 12.54 -10.79 26.45
C ASN A 87 13.85 -10.92 25.63
N PHE A 88 14.22 -9.88 24.88
CA PHE A 88 15.48 -9.84 24.12
C PHE A 88 16.68 -9.69 25.05
N THR A 89 16.55 -8.86 26.09
CA THR A 89 17.59 -8.69 27.12
C THR A 89 17.82 -9.99 27.88
N GLU A 90 16.76 -10.67 28.30
CA GLU A 90 16.81 -11.94 29.03
C GLU A 90 17.39 -13.08 28.18
N SER A 91 17.05 -13.13 26.89
CA SER A 91 17.58 -14.14 25.96
C SER A 91 18.94 -13.78 25.36
N ASN A 92 19.50 -12.60 25.68
CA ASN A 92 20.72 -12.06 25.07
C ASN A 92 20.65 -12.08 23.53
N THR A 93 19.53 -11.62 22.98
CA THR A 93 19.28 -11.49 21.54
C THR A 93 18.90 -10.07 21.17
N ILE A 94 18.81 -9.77 19.87
CA ILE A 94 18.34 -8.47 19.35
C ILE A 94 17.19 -8.68 18.36
N PRO A 95 16.24 -7.73 18.26
CA PRO A 95 15.15 -7.80 17.28
C PRO A 95 15.65 -7.82 15.84
N VAL A 96 14.91 -8.50 14.96
CA VAL A 96 15.13 -8.45 13.52
C VAL A 96 14.06 -7.58 12.88
N PHE A 97 14.48 -6.49 12.25
CA PHE A 97 13.62 -5.62 11.44
C PHE A 97 13.92 -5.84 9.96
N ARG A 98 12.90 -5.92 9.12
CA ARG A 98 13.05 -6.15 7.68
C ARG A 98 12.53 -4.97 6.88
N THR A 99 13.19 -4.70 5.76
CA THR A 99 12.75 -3.72 4.75
C THR A 99 13.20 -4.21 3.39
N GLU A 100 12.57 -3.70 2.34
CA GLU A 100 13.07 -3.89 0.99
C GLU A 100 14.19 -2.86 0.66
N SER A 101 14.86 -3.02 -0.48
CA SER A 101 16.08 -2.29 -0.84
C SER A 101 15.90 -0.89 -1.44
N GLN A 102 14.71 -0.44 -1.81
CA GLN A 102 14.55 0.93 -2.30
C GLN A 102 14.90 1.93 -1.20
N ASN A 103 15.45 3.05 -1.63
CA ASN A 103 15.99 4.05 -0.72
C ASN A 103 14.92 4.56 0.27
N ARG A 104 13.72 4.90 -0.23
CA ARG A 104 12.65 5.44 0.60
C ARG A 104 12.18 4.45 1.69
N MET A 105 12.18 3.15 1.40
CA MET A 105 11.81 2.14 2.39
C MET A 105 12.91 1.90 3.41
N LEU A 106 14.17 1.80 2.95
CA LEU A 106 15.31 1.67 3.85
C LEU A 106 15.43 2.87 4.81
N GLU A 107 15.33 4.10 4.29
CA GLU A 107 15.37 5.31 5.10
C GLU A 107 14.20 5.37 6.09
N SER A 108 13.03 4.86 5.71
CA SER A 108 11.86 4.80 6.59
C SER A 108 12.07 3.83 7.74
N SER A 109 12.57 2.63 7.45
CA SER A 109 12.95 1.64 8.46
C SER A 109 14.00 2.20 9.43
N ILE A 110 14.97 2.96 8.92
CA ILE A 110 16.02 3.61 9.73
C ILE A 110 15.43 4.73 10.62
N ASN A 111 14.58 5.61 10.08
CA ASN A 111 13.95 6.69 10.86
C ASN A 111 13.04 6.12 11.96
N PHE A 112 12.28 5.06 11.65
CA PHE A 112 11.52 4.31 12.64
C PHE A 112 12.43 3.75 13.74
N ALA A 113 13.55 3.12 13.39
CA ALA A 113 14.49 2.58 14.36
C ALA A 113 15.11 3.67 15.24
N TYR A 114 15.40 4.86 14.69
CA TYR A 114 15.86 6.01 15.47
C TYR A 114 14.82 6.48 16.48
N GLY A 115 13.54 6.53 16.09
CA GLY A 115 12.45 6.84 17.02
C GLY A 115 12.27 5.76 18.09
N PHE A 116 12.42 4.50 17.71
CA PHE A 116 12.18 3.36 18.59
C PHE A 116 13.30 3.14 19.62
N PHE A 117 14.57 3.22 19.20
CA PHE A 117 15.72 2.93 20.08
C PHE A 117 16.47 4.18 20.56
N GLY A 118 16.32 5.32 19.87
CA GLY A 118 17.15 6.49 20.10
C GLY A 118 18.56 6.37 19.48
N ASN A 119 19.36 7.42 19.61
CA ASN A 119 20.75 7.43 19.13
C ASN A 119 21.71 7.05 20.28
N PRO A 120 22.63 6.07 20.09
CA PRO A 120 22.90 5.30 18.87
C PRO A 120 22.00 4.06 18.68
N ILE A 121 21.57 3.82 17.43
CA ILE A 121 20.84 2.61 17.03
C ILE A 121 21.75 1.39 16.77
N LYS A 122 23.07 1.60 16.68
CA LYS A 122 24.03 0.54 16.36
C LYS A 122 24.00 -0.55 17.43
N GLY A 123 23.78 -1.80 17.00
CA GLY A 123 23.73 -2.96 17.89
C GLY A 123 22.42 -3.14 18.64
N GLN A 124 21.42 -2.28 18.41
CA GLN A 124 20.10 -2.40 19.06
C GLN A 124 19.17 -3.39 18.34
N TYR A 125 19.38 -3.62 17.05
CA TYR A 125 18.59 -4.52 16.20
C TYR A 125 19.41 -4.97 14.99
N GLN A 126 18.93 -6.00 14.30
CA GLN A 126 19.43 -6.43 13.01
C GLN A 126 18.49 -5.94 11.90
N GLN A 127 19.01 -5.09 11.02
CA GLN A 127 18.31 -4.72 9.77
C GLN A 127 18.58 -5.79 8.72
N VAL A 128 17.51 -6.43 8.23
CA VAL A 128 17.53 -7.27 7.03
C VAL A 128 16.98 -6.45 5.88
N ILE A 129 17.75 -6.36 4.80
CA ILE A 129 17.36 -5.70 3.56
C ILE A 129 17.10 -6.79 2.53
N MET A 130 15.86 -6.90 2.07
CA MET A 130 15.46 -7.83 1.03
C MET A 130 15.56 -7.13 -0.32
N SER A 131 16.42 -7.64 -1.20
CA SER A 131 16.64 -7.01 -2.50
C SER A 131 15.36 -7.06 -3.33
N GLU A 132 14.95 -5.91 -3.84
CA GLU A 132 13.99 -5.79 -4.90
C GLU A 132 14.72 -5.93 -6.23
N HIS A 133 14.65 -7.12 -6.82
CA HIS A 133 15.29 -7.40 -8.10
C HIS A 133 14.57 -8.55 -8.79
N SER A 134 14.47 -8.47 -10.12
CA SER A 134 13.92 -9.55 -10.93
C SER A 134 14.63 -10.88 -10.68
N GLY A 135 13.86 -11.95 -10.48
CA GLY A 135 14.37 -13.28 -10.17
C GLY A 135 14.68 -13.54 -8.69
N LEU A 136 14.47 -12.56 -7.81
CA LEU A 136 14.50 -12.76 -6.36
C LEU A 136 13.08 -12.69 -5.77
N ASN A 137 12.71 -13.75 -5.06
CA ASN A 137 11.46 -13.76 -4.31
C ASN A 137 11.56 -12.79 -3.11
N ASN A 138 10.52 -11.99 -2.92
CA ASN A 138 10.45 -11.01 -1.84
C ASN A 138 9.01 -10.84 -1.34
N THR A 139 8.78 -10.98 -0.03
CA THR A 139 7.45 -10.87 0.59
C THR A 139 7.03 -9.43 0.88
N ILE A 140 7.98 -8.49 0.85
CA ILE A 140 7.79 -7.06 1.13
C ILE A 140 8.03 -6.16 -0.10
N SER A 141 8.29 -6.77 -1.28
CA SER A 141 8.17 -6.17 -2.62
C SER A 141 7.94 -7.28 -3.68
N PRO A 142 6.73 -7.86 -3.74
CA PRO A 142 6.47 -9.15 -4.39
C PRO A 142 6.25 -9.12 -5.91
N TRP A 143 6.12 -7.95 -6.51
CA TRP A 143 5.72 -7.80 -7.92
C TRP A 143 6.68 -8.48 -8.91
N ASP A 144 7.97 -8.55 -8.62
CA ASP A 144 8.95 -9.23 -9.47
C ASP A 144 8.85 -10.77 -9.39
N THR A 145 8.18 -11.30 -8.36
CA THR A 145 7.95 -12.74 -8.22
C THR A 145 6.81 -13.22 -9.11
N CYS A 146 5.87 -12.34 -9.47
CA CYS A 146 4.63 -12.67 -10.15
C CYS A 146 4.63 -12.12 -11.58
N PRO A 147 4.88 -12.93 -12.63
CA PRO A 147 4.97 -12.41 -14.00
C PRO A 147 3.71 -11.66 -14.47
N ASN A 148 2.52 -12.13 -14.07
CA ASN A 148 1.27 -11.46 -14.38
C ASN A 148 1.12 -10.06 -13.73
N ALA A 149 1.92 -9.73 -12.70
CA ALA A 149 2.00 -8.38 -12.14
C ALA A 149 2.64 -7.36 -13.09
N ASN A 150 3.39 -7.82 -14.09
CA ASN A 150 4.00 -6.98 -15.11
C ASN A 150 3.14 -6.83 -16.38
N ILE A 151 1.90 -7.33 -16.37
CA ILE A 151 0.97 -7.21 -17.50
C ILE A 151 -0.07 -6.14 -17.18
N PRO A 152 -0.06 -4.98 -17.89
CA PRO A 152 -0.95 -3.87 -17.56
C PRO A 152 -2.44 -4.21 -17.55
N ALA A 153 -2.90 -5.02 -18.51
CA ALA A 153 -4.29 -5.48 -18.57
C ALA A 153 -4.73 -6.32 -17.35
N LYS A 154 -3.78 -6.81 -16.54
CA LYS A 154 -4.01 -7.59 -15.33
C LYS A 154 -3.77 -6.78 -14.06
N ALA A 155 -2.66 -6.05 -14.00
CA ALA A 155 -2.18 -5.39 -12.78
C ALA A 155 -2.59 -3.92 -12.64
N PHE A 156 -2.78 -3.18 -13.74
CA PHE A 156 -3.05 -1.74 -13.74
C PHE A 156 -4.48 -1.41 -14.20
N ARG A 157 -5.46 -2.11 -13.61
CA ARG A 157 -6.88 -2.01 -14.00
C ARG A 157 -7.58 -0.75 -13.50
N GLY A 158 -7.02 -0.08 -12.51
CA GLY A 158 -7.58 1.13 -11.92
C GLY A 158 -7.51 2.32 -12.86
N LEU A 159 -6.47 2.44 -13.68
CA LEU A 159 -6.24 3.63 -14.51
C LEU A 159 -7.45 4.02 -15.39
N PRO A 160 -8.05 3.11 -16.20
CA PRO A 160 -9.23 3.47 -16.99
C PRO A 160 -10.43 3.94 -16.14
N LEU A 161 -10.58 3.40 -14.93
CA LEU A 161 -11.67 3.74 -14.01
C LEU A 161 -11.43 5.11 -13.35
N VAL A 162 -10.18 5.39 -12.99
CA VAL A 162 -9.74 6.69 -12.49
C VAL A 162 -9.93 7.77 -13.56
N GLN A 163 -9.56 7.49 -14.82
CA GLN A 163 -9.76 8.40 -15.95
C GLN A 163 -11.23 8.70 -16.18
N GLN A 164 -12.06 7.66 -16.27
CA GLN A 164 -13.52 7.81 -16.42
C GLN A 164 -14.12 8.66 -15.29
N TRP A 165 -13.70 8.41 -14.05
CA TRP A 165 -14.17 9.17 -12.91
C TRP A 165 -13.68 10.63 -12.95
N GLY A 166 -12.40 10.84 -13.29
CA GLY A 166 -11.79 12.16 -13.49
C GLY A 166 -12.56 13.04 -14.46
N ASP A 167 -12.98 12.48 -15.59
CA ASP A 167 -13.80 13.19 -16.58
C ASP A 167 -15.17 13.62 -16.05
N ILE A 168 -15.68 12.95 -15.01
CA ILE A 168 -16.94 13.29 -14.35
C ILE A 168 -16.71 14.36 -13.28
N TYR A 169 -15.86 14.10 -12.28
CA TYR A 169 -15.77 14.96 -11.10
C TYR A 169 -14.96 16.25 -11.33
N LEU A 170 -14.04 16.25 -12.30
CA LEU A 170 -13.22 17.44 -12.62
C LEU A 170 -13.80 18.31 -13.72
N LYS A 171 -14.94 17.95 -14.32
CA LYS A 171 -15.53 18.69 -15.44
C LYS A 171 -15.66 20.19 -15.15
N ASP A 172 -16.19 20.54 -13.98
CA ASP A 172 -16.40 21.93 -13.59
C ASP A 172 -15.09 22.62 -13.17
N ALA A 173 -14.15 21.87 -12.56
CA ALA A 173 -12.80 22.36 -12.26
C ALA A 173 -12.07 22.78 -13.53
N VAL A 174 -12.02 21.90 -14.53
CA VAL A 174 -11.37 22.16 -15.83
C VAL A 174 -11.98 23.39 -16.51
N ALA A 175 -13.31 23.51 -16.51
CA ALA A 175 -13.98 24.68 -17.05
C ALA A 175 -13.56 25.97 -16.33
N ARG A 176 -13.47 25.97 -14.98
CA ARG A 176 -12.98 27.13 -14.22
C ARG A 176 -11.52 27.45 -14.53
N LEU A 177 -10.63 26.46 -14.47
CA LEU A 177 -9.18 26.63 -14.69
C LEU A 177 -8.90 27.25 -16.06
N LYS A 178 -9.63 26.80 -17.09
CA LYS A 178 -9.55 27.35 -18.45
C LYS A 178 -9.91 28.83 -18.54
N THR A 179 -10.85 29.33 -17.71
CA THR A 179 -11.17 30.76 -17.70
C THR A 179 -10.08 31.61 -17.06
N MET A 180 -9.32 31.03 -16.12
CA MET A 180 -8.29 31.73 -15.37
C MET A 180 -6.92 31.71 -16.05
N ALA A 181 -6.62 30.68 -16.85
CA ALA A 181 -5.39 30.57 -17.65
C ALA A 181 -5.69 29.95 -19.02
N PRO A 182 -6.25 30.72 -19.97
CA PRO A 182 -6.74 30.22 -21.25
C PRO A 182 -5.64 29.75 -22.22
N GLU A 183 -4.38 30.14 -21.99
CA GLU A 183 -3.23 29.70 -22.77
C GLU A 183 -2.84 28.24 -22.50
N ILE A 184 -3.32 27.67 -21.39
CA ILE A 184 -3.10 26.27 -21.02
C ILE A 184 -4.29 25.44 -21.52
N ASP A 185 -4.02 24.40 -22.30
CA ASP A 185 -5.02 23.41 -22.70
C ASP A 185 -5.28 22.42 -21.56
N TRP A 186 -6.11 22.86 -20.60
CA TRP A 186 -6.48 22.10 -19.42
C TRP A 186 -7.34 20.87 -19.74
N SER A 187 -6.94 19.73 -19.20
CA SER A 187 -7.69 18.48 -19.19
C SER A 187 -8.00 17.99 -17.77
N SER A 188 -8.80 16.93 -17.65
CA SER A 188 -9.02 16.23 -16.37
C SER A 188 -7.71 15.67 -15.80
N GLU A 189 -6.80 15.21 -16.66
CA GLU A 189 -5.45 14.78 -16.28
C GLU A 189 -4.67 15.91 -15.60
N ASP A 190 -4.66 17.10 -16.19
CA ASP A 190 -3.94 18.27 -15.66
C ASP A 190 -4.54 18.74 -14.33
N ALA A 191 -5.87 18.71 -14.21
CA ALA A 191 -6.56 19.06 -12.97
C ALA A 191 -6.32 18.02 -11.86
N HIS A 192 -6.30 16.72 -12.18
CA HIS A 192 -5.92 15.67 -11.23
C HIS A 192 -4.46 15.81 -10.79
N ALA A 193 -3.55 16.10 -11.72
CA ALA A 193 -2.14 16.38 -11.43
C ALA A 193 -1.97 17.61 -10.52
N ALA A 194 -2.79 18.63 -10.68
CA ALA A 194 -2.83 19.78 -9.77
C ALA A 194 -3.32 19.38 -8.36
N GLN A 195 -4.26 18.45 -8.24
CA GLN A 195 -4.67 17.91 -6.93
C GLN A 195 -3.53 17.13 -6.25
N LYS A 196 -2.82 16.27 -6.99
CA LYS A 196 -1.60 15.61 -6.47
C LYS A 196 -0.50 16.61 -6.12
N MET A 197 -0.29 17.65 -6.95
CA MET A 197 0.69 18.70 -6.68
C MET A 197 0.43 19.37 -5.32
N CYS A 198 -0.83 19.65 -4.98
CA CYS A 198 -1.20 20.15 -3.66
C CYS A 198 -0.72 19.24 -2.53
N ALA A 199 -0.97 17.94 -2.62
CA ALA A 199 -0.54 16.98 -1.60
C ALA A 199 1.00 16.99 -1.46
N TYR A 200 1.72 16.83 -2.57
CA TYR A 200 3.18 16.75 -2.58
C TYR A 200 3.88 18.04 -2.15
N GLU A 201 3.43 19.20 -2.62
CA GLU A 201 3.96 20.48 -2.17
C GLU A 201 3.68 20.72 -0.69
N THR A 202 2.53 20.31 -0.18
CA THR A 202 2.22 20.46 1.25
C THR A 202 3.19 19.68 2.12
N VAL A 203 3.47 18.42 1.77
CA VAL A 203 4.35 17.54 2.57
C VAL A 203 5.84 17.84 2.38
N ALA A 204 6.21 18.49 1.28
CA ALA A 204 7.61 18.87 1.00
C ALA A 204 7.95 20.30 1.42
N LEU A 205 7.03 21.25 1.24
CA LEU A 205 7.24 22.69 1.39
C LEU A 205 6.42 23.31 2.53
N GLY A 206 5.47 22.57 3.11
CA GLY A 206 4.58 23.01 4.18
C GLY A 206 3.31 23.73 3.71
N TYR A 207 3.17 24.00 2.40
CA TYR A 207 1.97 24.59 1.80
C TYR A 207 1.96 24.37 0.28
N SER A 208 0.79 24.57 -0.34
CA SER A 208 0.65 24.62 -1.79
C SER A 208 -0.50 25.54 -2.21
N GLU A 209 -0.24 26.40 -3.20
CA GLU A 209 -1.27 27.25 -3.82
C GLU A 209 -2.28 26.41 -4.62
N PHE A 210 -1.89 25.21 -5.09
CA PHE A 210 -2.79 24.31 -5.80
C PHE A 210 -3.94 23.82 -4.91
N CYS A 211 -3.75 23.77 -3.59
CA CYS A 211 -4.78 23.28 -2.67
C CYS A 211 -6.05 24.14 -2.70
N GLY A 212 -5.90 25.45 -2.87
CA GLY A 212 -7.01 26.40 -2.89
C GLY A 212 -7.81 26.40 -4.20
N LEU A 213 -7.36 25.69 -5.23
CA LEU A 213 -8.01 25.69 -6.55
C LEU A 213 -9.30 24.88 -6.60
N PHE A 214 -9.44 23.90 -5.71
CA PHE A 214 -10.50 22.90 -5.76
C PHE A 214 -11.51 23.07 -4.63
N THR A 215 -12.77 22.82 -4.95
CA THR A 215 -13.86 22.80 -3.99
C THR A 215 -13.82 21.55 -3.13
N LYS A 216 -14.60 21.54 -2.03
CA LYS A 216 -14.73 20.36 -1.18
C LYS A 216 -15.21 19.13 -1.98
N GLN A 217 -16.18 19.30 -2.87
CA GLN A 217 -16.71 18.21 -3.70
C GLN A 217 -15.67 17.66 -4.67
N GLU A 218 -14.81 18.51 -5.22
CA GLU A 218 -13.69 18.09 -6.08
C GLU A 218 -12.62 17.33 -5.28
N TRP A 219 -12.40 17.69 -4.01
CA TRP A 219 -11.54 16.92 -3.11
C TRP A 219 -12.17 15.57 -2.69
N GLU A 220 -13.48 15.51 -2.46
CA GLU A 220 -14.18 14.23 -2.24
C GLU A 220 -14.12 13.33 -3.48
N GLY A 221 -14.16 13.93 -4.68
CA GLY A 221 -13.94 13.24 -5.95
C GLY A 221 -12.51 12.68 -6.09
N PHE A 222 -11.50 13.44 -5.67
CA PHE A 222 -10.10 13.01 -5.64
C PHE A 222 -9.84 11.89 -4.63
N ASP A 223 -10.35 12.00 -3.41
CA ASP A 223 -10.28 10.92 -2.41
C ASP A 223 -10.86 9.60 -2.98
N TYR A 224 -11.95 9.69 -3.73
CA TYR A 224 -12.53 8.51 -4.39
C TYR A 224 -11.76 8.04 -5.65
N SER A 225 -11.07 8.93 -6.36
CA SER A 225 -10.22 8.52 -7.49
C SER A 225 -9.07 7.63 -7.02
N LEU A 226 -8.46 7.97 -5.88
CA LEU A 226 -7.41 7.15 -5.26
C LEU A 226 -7.95 5.79 -4.79
N ASP A 227 -9.17 5.76 -4.23
CA ASP A 227 -9.82 4.48 -3.90
C ASP A 227 -9.98 3.56 -5.10
N LEU A 228 -10.42 4.10 -6.25
CA LEU A 228 -10.55 3.34 -7.49
C LEU A 228 -9.18 2.79 -7.93
N GLY A 229 -8.14 3.62 -7.89
CA GLY A 229 -6.77 3.20 -8.21
C GLY A 229 -6.35 1.99 -7.37
N PHE A 230 -6.29 2.16 -6.05
CA PHE A 230 -5.83 1.11 -5.13
C PHE A 230 -6.73 -0.12 -5.10
N TRP A 231 -8.06 0.05 -5.17
CA TRP A 231 -8.99 -1.07 -5.17
C TRP A 231 -8.72 -2.03 -6.32
N TYR A 232 -8.56 -1.48 -7.53
CA TYR A 232 -8.46 -2.26 -8.76
C TYR A 232 -7.03 -2.70 -9.11
N ASN A 233 -6.00 -2.01 -8.60
CA ASN A 233 -4.60 -2.36 -8.82
C ASN A 233 -4.07 -3.33 -7.75
N ASP A 234 -4.32 -3.05 -6.46
CA ASP A 234 -3.53 -3.64 -5.37
C ASP A 234 -4.36 -4.34 -4.28
N ALA A 235 -5.65 -4.03 -4.20
CA ALA A 235 -6.51 -4.57 -3.16
C ALA A 235 -7.50 -5.61 -3.71
N TYR A 236 -8.72 -5.60 -3.17
CA TYR A 236 -9.73 -6.64 -3.36
C TYR A 236 -10.26 -6.76 -4.78
N GLY A 237 -10.17 -5.71 -5.60
CA GLY A 237 -10.53 -5.67 -7.02
C GLY A 237 -9.44 -6.13 -7.99
N SER A 238 -8.22 -6.31 -7.48
CA SER A 238 -7.07 -6.80 -8.24
C SER A 238 -7.17 -8.31 -8.45
N PRO A 239 -6.95 -8.85 -9.66
CA PRO A 239 -6.92 -10.30 -9.89
C PRO A 239 -5.70 -11.00 -9.26
N ILE A 240 -4.70 -10.25 -8.83
CA ILE A 240 -3.43 -10.79 -8.29
C ILE A 240 -3.18 -10.35 -6.85
N GLY A 241 -4.04 -9.50 -6.27
CA GLY A 241 -3.78 -8.87 -4.98
C GLY A 241 -3.59 -9.88 -3.84
N GLN A 242 -4.43 -10.93 -3.79
CA GLN A 242 -4.28 -12.00 -2.81
C GLN A 242 -2.96 -12.77 -2.98
N ALA A 243 -2.54 -13.02 -4.22
CA ALA A 243 -1.34 -13.80 -4.52
C ALA A 243 -0.07 -13.05 -4.07
N LEU A 244 -0.01 -11.75 -4.33
CA LEU A 244 1.14 -10.91 -3.96
C LEU A 244 1.32 -10.79 -2.43
N GLY A 245 0.23 -10.74 -1.66
CA GLY A 245 0.29 -10.68 -0.19
C GLY A 245 0.51 -12.03 0.50
N LEU A 246 0.42 -13.15 -0.23
CA LEU A 246 0.35 -14.49 0.35
C LEU A 246 1.62 -14.94 1.07
N GLY A 247 2.79 -14.54 0.57
CA GLY A 247 4.06 -14.91 1.21
C GLY A 247 4.21 -14.26 2.59
N TRP A 248 3.79 -13.01 2.76
CA TRP A 248 3.79 -12.36 4.07
C TRP A 248 2.79 -13.01 5.04
N VAL A 249 1.62 -13.44 4.56
CA VAL A 249 0.67 -14.22 5.39
C VAL A 249 1.28 -15.56 5.82
N SER A 250 2.05 -16.21 4.94
CA SER A 250 2.78 -17.44 5.27
C SER A 250 3.84 -17.21 6.35
N GLU A 251 4.58 -16.10 6.25
CA GLU A 251 5.51 -15.64 7.28
C GLU A 251 4.84 -15.32 8.61
N LEU A 252 3.67 -14.68 8.60
CA LEU A 252 2.90 -14.41 9.81
C LEU A 252 2.48 -15.72 10.49
N VAL A 253 1.96 -16.69 9.74
CA VAL A 253 1.61 -18.01 10.28
C VAL A 253 2.84 -18.67 10.89
N ALA A 254 3.98 -18.66 10.19
CA ALA A 254 5.23 -19.25 10.69
C ALA A 254 5.67 -18.64 12.04
N ARG A 255 5.62 -17.31 12.17
CA ARG A 255 5.92 -16.60 13.42
C ARG A 255 4.91 -16.93 14.53
N LEU A 256 3.62 -16.93 14.24
CA LEU A 256 2.57 -17.22 15.23
C LEU A 256 2.58 -18.68 15.72
N THR A 257 3.06 -19.62 14.89
CA THR A 257 3.11 -21.04 15.24
C THR A 257 4.52 -21.52 15.59
N HIS A 258 5.52 -20.65 15.61
CA HIS A 258 6.92 -21.02 15.84
C HIS A 258 7.39 -22.18 14.94
N THR A 259 6.90 -22.21 13.69
CA THR A 259 7.14 -23.33 12.76
C THR A 259 7.69 -22.80 11.43
N PRO A 260 8.84 -23.29 10.94
CA PRO A 260 9.39 -22.87 9.66
C PRO A 260 8.45 -23.12 8.49
N ILE A 261 8.56 -22.29 7.46
CA ILE A 261 7.86 -22.52 6.19
C ILE A 261 8.53 -23.70 5.48
N GLU A 262 7.80 -24.79 5.27
CA GLU A 262 8.36 -26.00 4.64
C GLU A 262 8.54 -25.85 3.12
N VAL A 263 7.60 -25.15 2.47
CA VAL A 263 7.54 -25.01 1.00
C VAL A 263 7.49 -23.53 0.63
N HIS A 264 8.50 -23.10 -0.12
CA HIS A 264 8.65 -21.73 -0.60
C HIS A 264 8.20 -21.59 -2.07
N ASN A 265 6.90 -21.75 -2.32
CA ASN A 265 6.28 -21.71 -3.66
C ASN A 265 5.43 -20.45 -3.93
N THR A 266 5.64 -19.39 -3.14
CA THR A 266 4.95 -18.10 -3.26
C THR A 266 5.97 -16.97 -3.37
N THR A 267 5.72 -15.80 -2.79
CA THR A 267 6.68 -14.68 -2.69
C THR A 267 7.75 -14.88 -1.61
N THR A 268 7.69 -15.98 -0.84
CA THR A 268 8.74 -16.33 0.14
C THR A 268 10.04 -16.78 -0.52
N ASN A 269 11.16 -16.54 0.15
CA ASN A 269 12.51 -16.89 -0.31
C ASN A 269 13.21 -17.81 0.70
N ALA A 270 13.40 -19.09 0.33
CA ALA A 270 13.96 -20.11 1.23
C ALA A 270 15.30 -19.70 1.85
N THR A 271 16.20 -19.07 1.08
CA THR A 271 17.51 -18.66 1.56
C THR A 271 17.43 -17.50 2.56
N MET A 272 16.37 -16.70 2.53
CA MET A 272 16.17 -15.58 3.48
C MET A 272 15.40 -16.00 4.74
N HIS A 273 14.79 -17.18 4.75
CA HIS A 273 14.00 -17.71 5.87
C HIS A 273 14.83 -18.64 6.77
N ASP A 274 15.99 -18.16 7.24
CA ASP A 274 16.83 -18.85 8.21
C ASP A 274 16.64 -18.30 9.63
N SER A 275 17.28 -18.94 10.62
CA SER A 275 17.16 -18.57 12.03
C SER A 275 17.76 -17.20 12.38
N ILE A 276 18.55 -16.60 11.49
CA ILE A 276 19.20 -15.30 11.71
C ILE A 276 18.33 -14.18 11.12
N ARG A 277 17.87 -14.36 9.89
CA ARG A 277 17.15 -13.35 9.10
C ARG A 277 15.64 -13.43 9.26
N PHE A 278 15.12 -14.59 9.68
CA PHE A 278 13.71 -14.84 9.95
C PHE A 278 13.53 -15.69 11.22
N PRO A 279 13.93 -15.18 12.40
CA PRO A 279 13.74 -15.90 13.65
C PRO A 279 12.26 -16.06 13.97
N LEU A 280 11.87 -17.20 14.53
CA LEU A 280 10.46 -17.52 14.82
C LEU A 280 10.07 -17.28 16.29
N ASP A 281 11.05 -16.97 17.15
CA ASP A 281 10.87 -16.89 18.60
C ASP A 281 11.15 -15.48 19.15
N GLN A 282 10.70 -14.44 18.44
CA GLN A 282 10.86 -13.05 18.89
C GLN A 282 9.55 -12.46 19.41
N SER A 283 9.64 -11.58 20.41
CA SER A 283 8.48 -10.86 20.95
C SER A 283 8.09 -9.62 20.13
N ILE A 284 8.96 -9.15 19.23
CA ILE A 284 8.73 -8.02 18.32
C ILE A 284 9.26 -8.40 16.93
N TYR A 285 8.44 -8.11 15.92
CA TYR A 285 8.78 -8.14 14.50
C TYR A 285 8.40 -6.80 13.88
N VAL A 286 9.24 -6.27 12.99
CA VAL A 286 8.93 -5.05 12.23
C VAL A 286 9.31 -5.29 10.78
N ASP A 287 8.36 -5.06 9.88
CA ASP A 287 8.55 -5.12 8.44
C ASP A 287 8.14 -3.77 7.85
N SER A 288 9.01 -3.13 7.07
CA SER A 288 8.71 -1.92 6.29
C SER A 288 8.50 -2.30 4.83
N THR A 289 7.39 -1.85 4.23
CA THR A 289 6.99 -2.17 2.85
C THR A 289 6.12 -1.07 2.25
N HIS A 290 5.78 -1.20 0.97
CA HIS A 290 4.97 -0.25 0.22
C HIS A 290 3.48 -0.38 0.58
N GLU A 291 2.71 0.67 0.37
CA GLU A 291 1.25 0.70 0.54
C GLU A 291 0.54 -0.32 -0.36
N THR A 292 1.03 -0.51 -1.59
CA THR A 292 0.55 -1.53 -2.52
C THR A 292 0.69 -2.93 -1.91
N VAL A 293 1.83 -3.24 -1.28
CA VAL A 293 2.07 -4.51 -0.59
C VAL A 293 1.23 -4.63 0.67
N PHE A 294 1.05 -3.54 1.42
CA PHE A 294 0.15 -3.50 2.57
C PHE A 294 -1.29 -3.87 2.18
N LEU A 295 -1.81 -3.33 1.07
CA LEU A 295 -3.14 -3.65 0.54
C LEU A 295 -3.22 -5.09 0.02
N ASN A 296 -2.16 -5.59 -0.61
CA ASN A 296 -2.03 -7.00 -0.98
C ASN A 296 -2.12 -7.91 0.26
N ILE A 297 -1.44 -7.54 1.36
CA ILE A 297 -1.47 -8.27 2.64
C ILE A 297 -2.88 -8.25 3.24
N MET A 298 -3.56 -7.10 3.27
CA MET A 298 -4.94 -7.02 3.76
C MET A 298 -5.90 -7.91 2.96
N THR A 299 -5.67 -7.99 1.65
CA THR A 299 -6.41 -8.86 0.73
C THR A 299 -6.12 -10.33 1.00
N ALA A 300 -4.85 -10.69 1.21
CA ALA A 300 -4.41 -12.04 1.56
C ALA A 300 -4.86 -12.49 2.95
N LEU A 301 -4.93 -11.60 3.94
CA LEU A 301 -5.52 -11.86 5.26
C LEU A 301 -7.04 -12.06 5.22
N ASN A 302 -7.67 -11.82 4.05
CA ASN A 302 -9.09 -11.95 3.80
C ASN A 302 -9.96 -11.04 4.71
N LEU A 303 -9.51 -9.79 4.90
CA LEU A 303 -10.22 -8.76 5.68
C LEU A 303 -11.42 -8.19 4.89
N THR A 304 -12.40 -9.04 4.58
CA THR A 304 -13.54 -8.70 3.71
C THR A 304 -14.56 -7.75 4.35
N SER A 305 -14.35 -7.30 5.59
CA SER A 305 -15.10 -6.17 6.15
C SER A 305 -15.00 -4.92 5.26
N PHE A 306 -13.86 -4.74 4.59
CA PHE A 306 -13.61 -3.63 3.65
C PHE A 306 -14.32 -3.80 2.29
N THR A 307 -14.94 -4.95 2.03
CA THR A 307 -15.54 -5.29 0.72
C THR A 307 -17.04 -5.54 0.76
N THR A 308 -17.66 -5.31 1.92
CA THR A 308 -19.09 -5.56 2.16
C THR A 308 -20.02 -4.75 1.24
N ASP A 309 -19.57 -3.59 0.76
CA ASP A 309 -20.31 -2.74 -0.18
C ASP A 309 -20.14 -3.16 -1.66
N GLY A 310 -19.36 -4.21 -1.94
CA GLY A 310 -19.12 -4.71 -3.29
C GLY A 310 -18.01 -3.95 -4.04
N GLN A 311 -18.14 -3.90 -5.37
CA GLN A 311 -17.19 -3.19 -6.25
C GLN A 311 -17.35 -1.68 -6.15
N LEU A 312 -16.25 -0.94 -6.34
CA LEU A 312 -16.29 0.53 -6.42
C LEU A 312 -16.65 0.99 -7.84
N PRO A 313 -17.82 1.61 -8.09
CA PRO A 313 -18.20 2.11 -9.41
C PRO A 313 -17.42 3.38 -9.80
N ALA A 314 -16.96 3.46 -11.05
CA ALA A 314 -16.30 4.66 -11.60
C ALA A 314 -17.26 5.81 -12.00
N THR A 315 -18.56 5.67 -11.71
CA THR A 315 -19.59 6.63 -12.13
C THR A 315 -20.13 7.50 -11.01
N HIS A 316 -19.90 7.13 -9.75
CA HIS A 316 -20.36 7.85 -8.57
C HIS A 316 -19.61 7.38 -7.31
N ILE A 317 -19.56 8.24 -6.30
CA ILE A 317 -19.04 7.88 -4.98
C ILE A 317 -20.08 7.04 -4.23
N LEU A 318 -19.69 5.87 -3.73
CA LEU A 318 -20.54 5.09 -2.82
C LEU A 318 -20.60 5.77 -1.43
N PRO A 319 -21.79 6.17 -0.94
CA PRO A 319 -21.94 6.71 0.40
C PRO A 319 -21.55 5.67 1.46
N ASN A 320 -20.79 6.07 2.48
CA ASN A 320 -20.37 5.22 3.59
C ASN A 320 -19.54 3.97 3.22
N ARG A 321 -18.90 3.98 2.03
CA ARG A 321 -18.01 2.93 1.56
C ARG A 321 -16.98 2.51 2.61
N LYS A 322 -16.76 1.20 2.76
CA LYS A 322 -15.81 0.65 3.74
C LYS A 322 -14.36 0.78 3.30
N PHE A 323 -14.08 0.64 2.01
CA PHE A 323 -12.76 0.87 1.46
C PHE A 323 -12.53 2.36 1.24
N LYS A 324 -11.60 2.94 2.00
CA LYS A 324 -11.10 4.31 1.85
C LYS A 324 -9.58 4.31 1.99
N SER A 325 -8.84 4.42 0.90
CA SER A 325 -7.38 4.41 0.85
C SER A 325 -6.80 5.44 1.82
N SER A 326 -7.34 6.66 1.86
CA SER A 326 -6.92 7.72 2.79
C SER A 326 -7.04 7.38 4.28
N ARG A 327 -7.77 6.31 4.64
CA ARG A 327 -7.87 5.79 6.02
C ARG A 327 -7.11 4.48 6.24
N ILE A 328 -6.91 3.72 5.17
CA ILE A 328 -6.35 2.37 5.21
C ILE A 328 -4.84 2.41 4.91
N ALA A 329 -4.46 3.17 3.90
CA ALA A 329 -3.13 3.28 3.35
C ALA A 329 -2.73 4.76 3.12
N PRO A 330 -2.87 5.67 4.11
CA PRO A 330 -2.21 6.97 4.02
C PRO A 330 -0.69 6.81 4.09
N PHE A 331 0.04 7.86 3.77
CA PHE A 331 1.47 7.93 4.05
C PHE A 331 1.80 7.52 5.50
N ALA A 332 2.85 6.71 5.67
CA ALA A 332 3.26 6.13 6.95
C ALA A 332 2.19 5.23 7.61
N THR A 333 1.33 4.60 6.79
CA THR A 333 0.37 3.59 7.27
C THR A 333 1.08 2.49 8.07
N ASN A 334 0.40 1.97 9.09
CA ASN A 334 0.91 0.87 9.90
C ASN A 334 -0.19 -0.11 10.31
N MET A 335 0.18 -1.39 10.37
CA MET A 335 -0.63 -2.45 10.97
C MET A 335 0.13 -3.10 12.12
N GLN A 336 -0.54 -3.22 13.26
CA GLN A 336 -0.05 -3.92 14.43
C GLN A 336 -0.79 -5.25 14.52
N VAL A 337 -0.05 -6.36 14.46
CA VAL A 337 -0.57 -7.71 14.75
C VAL A 337 -0.25 -8.02 16.21
N GLN A 338 -1.25 -7.95 17.08
CA GLN A 338 -1.07 -8.16 18.51
C GLN A 338 -1.40 -9.60 18.90
N LEU A 339 -0.42 -10.31 19.48
CA LEU A 339 -0.67 -11.53 20.24
C LEU A 339 -0.90 -11.19 21.71
N LEU A 340 -2.08 -11.53 22.23
CA LEU A 340 -2.56 -11.11 23.54
C LEU A 340 -2.77 -12.32 24.45
N SER A 341 -2.28 -12.21 25.69
CA SER A 341 -2.67 -13.08 26.79
C SER A 341 -3.61 -12.31 27.71
N CYS A 342 -4.81 -12.83 27.95
CA CYS A 342 -5.84 -12.15 28.73
C CYS A 342 -6.23 -13.00 29.94
N ALA A 343 -6.19 -12.45 31.15
CA ALA A 343 -6.61 -13.18 32.36
C ALA A 343 -8.06 -13.71 32.28
N SER A 344 -8.92 -13.05 31.51
CA SER A 344 -10.32 -13.41 31.30
C SER A 344 -10.57 -14.44 30.20
N ARG A 345 -9.53 -14.86 29.45
CA ARG A 345 -9.65 -15.79 28.33
C ARG A 345 -8.65 -16.94 28.50
N PRO A 346 -9.07 -18.20 28.31
CA PRO A 346 -8.16 -19.34 28.52
C PRO A 346 -7.14 -19.53 27.39
N LYS A 347 -7.41 -18.99 26.19
CA LYS A 347 -6.55 -19.12 25.01
C LYS A 347 -5.94 -17.76 24.63
N PRO A 348 -4.74 -17.73 24.04
CA PRO A 348 -4.20 -16.53 23.43
C PRO A 348 -5.17 -15.95 22.38
N GLN A 349 -5.22 -14.62 22.31
CA GLN A 349 -6.04 -13.88 21.35
C GLN A 349 -5.14 -13.17 20.35
N ILE A 350 -5.65 -12.93 19.16
CA ILE A 350 -5.03 -12.07 18.16
C ILE A 350 -5.94 -10.87 17.89
N ARG A 351 -5.33 -9.71 17.64
CA ARG A 351 -6.03 -8.49 17.23
C ARG A 351 -5.21 -7.75 16.18
N LEU A 352 -5.89 -7.17 15.21
CA LEU A 352 -5.28 -6.27 14.22
C LEU A 352 -5.67 -4.83 14.51
N ILE A 353 -4.70 -3.92 14.43
CA ILE A 353 -4.92 -2.48 14.51
C ILE A 353 -4.29 -1.86 13.27
N ILE A 354 -5.08 -1.16 12.47
CA ILE A 354 -4.62 -0.43 11.28
C ILE A 354 -4.80 1.06 11.56
N ASN A 355 -3.72 1.84 11.51
CA ASN A 355 -3.72 3.29 11.74
C ASN A 355 -4.45 3.68 13.04
N ASP A 356 -4.13 2.97 14.14
CA ASP A 356 -4.75 3.08 15.46
C ASP A 356 -6.25 2.74 15.54
N GLY A 357 -6.87 2.32 14.43
CA GLY A 357 -8.21 1.73 14.38
C GLY A 357 -8.18 0.22 14.59
N VAL A 358 -8.95 -0.29 15.55
CA VAL A 358 -9.14 -1.75 15.72
C VAL A 358 -9.87 -2.29 14.49
N THR A 359 -9.24 -3.23 13.79
CA THR A 359 -9.81 -3.87 12.60
C THR A 359 -10.60 -5.11 13.00
N PRO A 360 -11.92 -5.15 12.77
CA PRO A 360 -12.73 -6.32 13.10
C PRO A 360 -12.27 -7.55 12.32
N LEU A 361 -12.10 -8.67 13.02
CA LEU A 361 -11.73 -9.97 12.42
C LEU A 361 -12.95 -10.86 12.15
N THR A 362 -14.16 -10.32 12.26
CA THR A 362 -15.43 -11.07 12.17
C THR A 362 -15.65 -11.74 10.82
N THR A 363 -14.98 -11.26 9.77
CA THR A 363 -15.02 -11.87 8.44
C THR A 363 -13.99 -12.99 8.24
N ILE A 364 -13.07 -13.17 9.18
CA ILE A 364 -12.14 -14.30 9.19
C ILE A 364 -12.88 -15.50 9.76
N ARG A 365 -12.87 -16.61 9.01
CA ARG A 365 -13.59 -17.83 9.35
C ARG A 365 -13.28 -18.28 10.78
N GLY A 366 -14.34 -18.42 11.60
CA GLY A 366 -14.25 -18.89 12.98
C GLY A 366 -14.06 -17.78 14.01
N CYS A 367 -13.59 -16.59 13.61
CA CYS A 367 -13.46 -15.48 14.54
C CYS A 367 -14.85 -14.94 14.96
N PRO A 368 -15.11 -14.79 16.27
CA PRO A 368 -16.39 -14.30 16.76
C PRO A 368 -16.51 -12.78 16.60
N GLU A 369 -17.73 -12.26 16.75
CA GLU A 369 -17.91 -10.86 17.12
C GLU A 369 -17.33 -10.61 18.52
N ASP A 370 -16.43 -9.65 18.61
CA ASP A 370 -15.78 -9.27 19.86
C ASP A 370 -15.68 -7.76 19.94
N LYS A 371 -16.08 -7.19 21.09
CA LYS A 371 -16.14 -5.74 21.31
C LYS A 371 -14.78 -5.05 21.20
N ASP A 372 -13.69 -5.78 21.45
CA ASP A 372 -12.33 -5.26 21.38
C ASP A 372 -11.61 -5.75 20.11
N GLY A 373 -12.32 -6.38 19.16
CA GLY A 373 -11.79 -6.87 17.89
C GLY A 373 -10.89 -8.10 18.00
N MET A 374 -11.00 -8.87 19.08
CA MET A 374 -10.16 -10.04 19.34
C MET A 374 -10.69 -11.32 18.67
N CYS A 375 -9.79 -12.19 18.24
CA CYS A 375 -10.08 -13.54 17.78
C CYS A 375 -9.20 -14.57 18.50
N PRO A 376 -9.70 -15.78 18.84
CA PRO A 376 -8.84 -16.86 19.33
C PRO A 376 -7.71 -17.16 18.33
N LEU A 377 -6.47 -17.25 18.81
CA LEU A 377 -5.28 -17.41 17.96
C LEU A 377 -5.37 -18.65 17.06
N ASP A 378 -5.83 -19.78 17.60
CA ASP A 378 -5.97 -21.03 16.87
C ASP A 378 -6.95 -20.90 15.70
N MET A 379 -8.09 -20.27 15.91
CA MET A 379 -9.07 -20.01 14.85
C MET A 379 -8.50 -19.12 13.74
N PHE A 380 -7.78 -18.05 14.10
CA PHE A 380 -7.12 -17.19 13.11
C PHE A 380 -6.06 -17.95 12.31
N VAL A 381 -5.18 -18.69 12.99
CA VAL A 381 -4.12 -19.49 12.34
C VAL A 381 -4.72 -20.54 11.40
N ASP A 382 -5.77 -21.24 11.81
CA ASP A 382 -6.45 -22.23 10.97
C ASP A 382 -7.11 -21.59 9.74
N ALA A 383 -7.64 -20.37 9.86
CA ALA A 383 -8.16 -19.62 8.74
C ALA A 383 -7.04 -19.20 7.77
N GLN A 384 -5.90 -18.69 8.27
CA GLN A 384 -4.79 -18.29 7.41
C GLN A 384 -4.10 -19.47 6.73
N LYS A 385 -3.95 -20.62 7.41
CA LYS A 385 -3.47 -21.86 6.81
C LYS A 385 -4.38 -22.33 5.66
N GLU A 386 -5.69 -22.20 5.83
CA GLU A 386 -6.63 -22.50 4.77
C GLU A 386 -6.49 -21.54 3.59
N THR A 387 -6.31 -20.24 3.83
CA THR A 387 -6.03 -19.26 2.77
C THR A 387 -4.76 -19.63 2.00
N ILE A 388 -3.67 -19.99 2.69
CA ILE A 388 -2.42 -20.43 2.05
C ILE A 388 -2.66 -21.65 1.17
N ARG A 389 -3.34 -22.67 1.69
CA ARG A 389 -3.61 -23.94 0.99
C ARG A 389 -4.54 -23.79 -0.21
N THR A 390 -5.54 -22.91 -0.11
CA THR A 390 -6.55 -22.70 -1.16
C THR A 390 -6.24 -21.55 -2.09
N SER A 391 -5.12 -20.85 -1.83
CA SER A 391 -4.64 -19.79 -2.69
C SER A 391 -4.46 -20.29 -4.13
N SER A 392 -4.69 -19.39 -5.06
CA SER A 392 -4.47 -19.64 -6.49
C SER A 392 -3.16 -19.02 -6.95
N PHE A 393 -2.10 -19.01 -6.14
CA PHE A 393 -0.85 -18.29 -6.44
C PHE A 393 -0.31 -18.64 -7.84
N ASP A 394 -0.12 -19.93 -8.14
CA ASP A 394 0.39 -20.37 -9.44
C ASP A 394 -0.50 -19.93 -10.60
N TRP A 395 -1.81 -20.03 -10.41
CA TRP A 395 -2.77 -19.62 -11.43
C TRP A 395 -2.81 -18.09 -11.59
N ALA A 396 -2.80 -17.33 -10.51
CA ALA A 396 -2.77 -15.88 -10.52
C ALA A 396 -1.49 -15.35 -11.17
N CYS A 397 -0.33 -15.92 -10.85
CA CYS A 397 0.96 -15.39 -11.29
C CYS A 397 1.47 -15.95 -12.62
N TYR A 398 1.20 -17.22 -12.93
CA TYR A 398 1.72 -17.91 -14.12
C TYR A 398 0.62 -18.44 -15.05
N GLY A 399 -0.64 -18.39 -14.61
CA GLY A 399 -1.76 -18.84 -15.43
C GLY A 399 -2.01 -17.94 -16.64
N ASN A 400 -2.42 -18.59 -17.73
CA ASN A 400 -2.91 -17.91 -18.93
C ASN A 400 -4.42 -17.65 -18.79
N TRP A 401 -4.75 -16.52 -18.18
CA TRP A 401 -6.12 -15.99 -18.09
C TRP A 401 -6.14 -14.55 -18.57
N GLU A 402 -7.32 -14.12 -19.02
CA GLU A 402 -7.63 -12.76 -19.44
C GLU A 402 -8.85 -12.27 -18.67
N ILE A 403 -8.98 -10.95 -18.59
CA ILE A 403 -10.11 -10.30 -17.93
C ILE A 403 -11.15 -9.99 -18.99
N GLU A 404 -12.24 -10.74 -18.95
CA GLU A 404 -13.39 -10.51 -19.83
C GLU A 404 -14.21 -9.29 -19.37
N GLU A 405 -14.95 -8.68 -20.28
CA GLU A 405 -15.87 -7.59 -19.96
C GLU A 405 -16.88 -8.02 -18.88
N GLY A 406 -17.13 -7.16 -17.90
CA GLY A 406 -18.02 -7.46 -16.77
C GLY A 406 -17.39 -8.32 -15.67
N TRP A 407 -16.14 -8.79 -15.83
CA TRP A 407 -15.45 -9.50 -14.76
C TRP A 407 -15.11 -8.60 -13.56
N SER A 408 -15.37 -9.10 -12.36
CA SER A 408 -15.04 -8.43 -11.11
C SER A 408 -14.70 -9.44 -9.99
N THR A 409 -14.02 -8.95 -8.96
CA THR A 409 -13.64 -9.73 -7.77
C THR A 409 -13.61 -8.85 -6.54
N THR A 410 -14.09 -9.33 -5.40
CA THR A 410 -13.95 -8.67 -4.09
C THR A 410 -13.00 -9.44 -3.16
N ARG A 411 -12.21 -10.36 -3.74
CA ARG A 411 -11.35 -11.30 -3.02
C ARG A 411 -9.89 -11.23 -3.42
N GLY A 412 -9.53 -10.38 -4.37
CA GLY A 412 -8.14 -10.29 -4.84
C GLY A 412 -7.68 -11.47 -5.71
N MET A 413 -8.63 -12.21 -6.30
CA MET A 413 -8.37 -13.47 -7.00
C MET A 413 -8.62 -13.35 -8.51
N PRO A 414 -7.89 -14.11 -9.36
CA PRO A 414 -8.04 -14.04 -10.82
C PRO A 414 -9.34 -14.72 -11.28
N PRO A 415 -9.73 -14.57 -12.56
CA PRO A 415 -10.78 -15.39 -13.15
C PRO A 415 -10.56 -16.88 -12.88
N ALA A 416 -11.63 -17.59 -12.56
CA ALA A 416 -11.54 -19.02 -12.27
C ALA A 416 -10.99 -19.79 -13.47
N LYS A 417 -10.15 -20.80 -13.20
CA LYS A 417 -9.64 -21.70 -14.23
C LYS A 417 -10.82 -22.43 -14.89
N LYS A 418 -11.04 -22.21 -16.19
CA LYS A 418 -12.06 -22.95 -16.94
C LYS A 418 -11.73 -24.45 -16.86
N PRO A 419 -12.72 -25.34 -16.61
CA PRO A 419 -12.49 -26.78 -16.69
C PRO A 419 -11.89 -27.11 -18.05
N ALA A 420 -10.91 -28.02 -18.10
CA ALA A 420 -10.42 -28.50 -19.38
C ALA A 420 -11.61 -29.05 -20.17
N SER A 421 -11.85 -28.52 -21.38
CA SER A 421 -12.85 -29.10 -22.27
C SER A 421 -12.54 -30.59 -22.42
N PRO A 422 -13.50 -31.50 -22.21
CA PRO A 422 -13.25 -32.90 -22.43
C PRO A 422 -12.77 -33.08 -23.87
N THR A 423 -11.54 -33.59 -24.02
CA THR A 423 -11.05 -34.11 -25.28
C THR A 423 -11.95 -35.28 -25.64
N PHE A 424 -12.87 -35.08 -26.58
CA PHE A 424 -13.69 -36.13 -27.17
C PHE A 424 -12.88 -36.93 -28.19
#